data_AF-A0A1G9BHY3-F1
#
_entry.id   AF-A0A1G9BHY3-F1
#
_cell.length_a   1.000
_cell.length_b   1.000
_cell.length_c   1.000
_cell.angle_alpha   90.00
_cell.angle_beta   90.00
_cell.angle_gamma   90.00
#
_symmetry.space_group_name_H-M   'P 1'
#
loop_
_entity.id
_entity.type
_entity.pdbx_description
1 polymer ?
#
loop_
_entity_poly.entity_id
_entity_poly.type
_entity_poly.pdbx_seq_one_letter_code
_entity_poly.pdbx_strand_id
1 'polypeptide(L)'
;MAGAEEGTWGLVLGVWSLVLGARCSAFGVWCLVSGAWCLVLGVWCLVSGAWCLVLGARCSAFGARCLVLGARCSVFGVWCLVLGARCSVFGARRLVFGVWCLVLGVWCLVFGVWCLVLGARRLALGVWCLVSGARCSVLGARRLVFGARCLVLGAWCSVLGAWCLVLGARCLVLGAWCSVLGAWYLVFGAHSAKHNPRILKTREQA
;
A
#
# COMPACT_ATOMS: atom_id res chain seq x y z
N MET A 1 -38.74 -0.76 7.75
CA MET A 1 -38.73 0.33 8.75
C MET A 1 -37.53 1.21 8.46
N ALA A 2 -37.68 2.54 8.52
CA ALA A 2 -36.59 3.50 8.37
C ALA A 2 -36.63 4.51 9.54
N GLY A 3 -35.57 4.56 10.36
CA GLY A 3 -35.36 5.66 11.31
C GLY A 3 -34.69 6.86 10.64
N ALA A 4 -34.75 8.06 11.23
CA ALA A 4 -34.01 9.25 10.78
C ALA A 4 -33.87 10.28 11.92
N GLU A 5 -32.76 10.29 12.64
CA GLU A 5 -32.55 11.19 13.80
C GLU A 5 -31.79 12.47 13.41
N GLU A 6 -32.41 13.65 13.43
CA GLU A 6 -31.73 14.93 13.14
C GLU A 6 -31.19 15.68 14.37
N GLY A 7 -30.20 16.56 14.12
CA GLY A 7 -29.61 17.52 15.06
C GLY A 7 -28.54 18.32 14.31
N THR A 8 -27.34 18.53 14.88
CA THR A 8 -26.10 18.55 14.05
C THR A 8 -25.76 17.15 13.48
N TRP A 9 -26.79 16.31 13.32
CA TRP A 9 -26.89 14.86 13.07
C TRP A 9 -28.09 14.66 12.06
N GLY A 10 -28.56 13.45 11.70
CA GLY A 10 -29.55 13.16 10.61
C GLY A 10 -29.56 11.73 10.00
N LEU A 11 -30.27 10.74 10.58
CA LEU A 11 -29.84 9.31 10.49
C LEU A 11 -30.75 8.21 9.80
N VAL A 12 -30.85 8.15 8.46
CA VAL A 12 -31.77 7.28 7.64
C VAL A 12 -31.56 5.73 7.69
N LEU A 13 -32.51 4.94 8.22
CA LEU A 13 -32.29 3.57 8.76
C LEU A 13 -33.20 2.44 8.20
N GLY A 14 -33.39 2.38 6.87
CA GLY A 14 -34.36 1.54 6.11
C GLY A 14 -34.13 0.00 5.95
N VAL A 15 -33.86 -0.81 6.99
CA VAL A 15 -33.04 -2.09 6.92
C VAL A 15 -31.56 -1.77 6.62
N TRP A 16 -31.40 -0.74 5.82
CA TRP A 16 -30.34 0.24 5.78
C TRP A 16 -30.07 0.84 7.17
N SER A 17 -28.93 1.51 7.33
CA SER A 17 -28.64 2.50 8.39
C SER A 17 -28.12 3.77 7.72
N LEU A 18 -27.91 4.88 8.42
CA LEU A 18 -27.19 6.07 7.93
C LEU A 18 -26.94 6.87 9.18
N VAL A 19 -25.80 6.75 9.89
CA VAL A 19 -25.58 7.62 11.08
C VAL A 19 -25.15 9.01 10.61
N LEU A 20 -25.22 10.03 11.45
CA LEU A 20 -24.79 11.34 11.05
C LEU A 20 -24.32 12.14 12.26
N GLY A 21 -23.10 12.71 12.24
CA GLY A 21 -22.70 13.81 13.13
C GLY A 21 -21.81 14.80 12.37
N ALA A 22 -22.08 16.10 12.51
CA ALA A 22 -21.51 17.27 11.83
C ALA A 22 -20.53 17.06 10.64
N ARG A 23 -20.88 16.50 9.46
CA ARG A 23 -22.14 15.84 9.05
C ARG A 23 -21.89 14.89 7.84
N CYS A 24 -22.00 13.55 7.95
CA CYS A 24 -22.75 12.59 7.06
C CYS A 24 -22.28 11.11 7.15
N SER A 25 -23.10 10.09 6.77
CA SER A 25 -22.73 8.63 6.72
C SER A 25 -23.89 7.66 6.32
N ALA A 26 -23.80 6.68 5.39
CA ALA A 26 -24.98 5.92 4.85
C ALA A 26 -24.85 4.39 4.52
N PHE A 27 -25.95 3.62 4.65
CA PHE A 27 -26.01 2.14 4.58
C PHE A 27 -27.24 1.50 3.88
N GLY A 28 -27.44 0.15 3.96
CA GLY A 28 -28.40 -0.61 3.11
C GLY A 28 -28.66 -2.14 3.29
N VAL A 29 -28.91 -2.71 4.48
CA VAL A 29 -28.30 -4.02 4.92
C VAL A 29 -26.79 -3.81 5.09
N TRP A 30 -26.41 -2.60 5.48
CA TRP A 30 -25.04 -2.16 5.63
C TRP A 30 -24.92 -1.42 6.99
N CYS A 31 -23.76 -0.87 7.30
CA CYS A 31 -23.44 0.09 8.41
C CYS A 31 -22.99 1.74 8.30
N LEU A 32 -22.92 1.70 9.74
CA LEU A 32 -22.78 2.55 10.98
C LEU A 32 -21.47 3.39 11.17
N VAL A 33 -21.59 4.71 11.40
CA VAL A 33 -20.47 5.68 11.53
C VAL A 33 -20.59 6.56 12.76
N SER A 34 -19.46 6.89 13.38
CA SER A 34 -19.35 8.12 14.18
C SER A 34 -18.39 9.10 13.47
N GLY A 35 -18.87 10.22 12.92
CA GLY A 35 -17.93 11.06 12.20
C GLY A 35 -18.41 12.29 11.43
N ALA A 36 -17.64 13.37 11.63
CA ALA A 36 -17.77 14.66 10.97
C ALA A 36 -17.43 14.56 9.48
N TRP A 37 -18.42 14.77 8.59
CA TRP A 37 -18.25 14.74 7.13
C TRP A 37 -17.83 13.36 6.59
N CYS A 38 -18.60 12.31 6.84
CA CYS A 38 -18.38 11.02 6.17
C CYS A 38 -19.41 10.79 5.05
N LEU A 39 -19.15 9.82 4.18
CA LEU A 39 -20.10 9.34 3.17
C LEU A 39 -19.84 7.87 2.96
N VAL A 40 -20.87 7.04 3.03
CA VAL A 40 -20.72 5.59 2.88
C VAL A 40 -21.75 5.07 1.90
N LEU A 41 -21.36 4.16 1.00
CA LEU A 41 -22.26 3.46 0.08
C LEU A 41 -21.78 2.03 -0.17
N GLY A 42 -22.25 1.09 0.64
CA GLY A 42 -22.37 -0.33 0.30
C GLY A 42 -22.23 -1.32 1.47
N VAL A 43 -22.53 -2.59 1.18
CA VAL A 43 -22.81 -3.71 2.11
C VAL A 43 -21.81 -3.88 3.24
N TRP A 44 -22.26 -3.91 4.50
CA TRP A 44 -21.44 -4.20 5.68
C TRP A 44 -20.17 -3.33 5.85
N CYS A 45 -20.15 -2.09 5.35
CA CYS A 45 -19.07 -1.16 5.69
C CYS A 45 -19.11 -0.75 7.19
N LEU A 46 -18.10 -0.05 7.69
CA LEU A 46 -18.11 0.64 9.01
C LEU A 46 -17.09 1.78 9.00
N VAL A 47 -17.40 2.98 9.50
CA VAL A 47 -16.46 4.12 9.48
C VAL A 47 -16.43 4.82 10.83
N SER A 48 -15.31 5.39 11.24
CA SER A 48 -15.25 6.24 12.43
C SER A 48 -14.15 7.26 12.25
N GLY A 49 -14.49 8.55 12.19
CA GLY A 49 -13.51 9.53 11.76
C GLY A 49 -14.04 10.87 11.31
N ALA A 50 -13.25 11.59 10.50
CA ALA A 50 -13.69 12.82 9.88
C ALA A 50 -13.23 12.91 8.42
N TRP A 51 -14.07 13.42 7.52
CA TRP A 51 -13.78 13.51 6.07
C TRP A 51 -13.56 12.12 5.43
N CYS A 52 -14.41 11.13 5.74
CA CYS A 52 -14.21 9.73 5.33
C CYS A 52 -15.25 9.25 4.30
N LEU A 53 -14.82 8.93 3.08
CA LEU A 53 -15.66 8.41 1.99
C LEU A 53 -15.39 6.92 1.75
N VAL A 54 -16.42 6.06 1.79
CA VAL A 54 -16.30 4.60 1.64
C VAL A 54 -17.36 4.04 0.69
N LEU A 55 -16.97 3.53 -0.48
CA LEU A 55 -17.87 2.87 -1.42
C LEU A 55 -17.52 1.38 -1.55
N GLY A 56 -18.51 0.49 -1.51
CA GLY A 56 -18.36 -0.95 -1.75
C GLY A 56 -18.72 -1.83 -0.54
N ALA A 57 -18.08 -2.99 -0.35
CA ALA A 57 -18.62 -4.05 0.51
C ALA A 57 -17.64 -4.63 1.54
N ARG A 58 -18.05 -4.70 2.82
CA ARG A 58 -17.30 -5.15 4.00
C ARG A 58 -16.05 -4.29 4.28
N CYS A 59 -16.19 -2.98 4.11
CA CYS A 59 -15.08 -2.03 4.22
C CYS A 59 -15.09 -1.27 5.56
N SER A 60 -14.02 -1.41 6.35
CA SER A 60 -13.81 -0.63 7.59
C SER A 60 -12.85 0.55 7.36
N ALA A 61 -13.17 1.74 7.88
CA ALA A 61 -12.34 2.93 7.74
C ALA A 61 -12.33 3.81 9.01
N PHE A 62 -11.19 3.86 9.69
CA PHE A 62 -10.98 4.61 10.93
C PHE A 62 -9.97 5.74 10.72
N GLY A 63 -10.24 6.95 11.23
CA GLY A 63 -9.28 8.05 11.27
C GLY A 63 -9.75 9.34 10.57
N ALA A 64 -8.99 9.89 9.62
CA ALA A 64 -9.36 11.17 9.00
C ALA A 64 -8.90 11.32 7.54
N ARG A 65 -9.73 11.91 6.68
CA ARG A 65 -9.46 12.09 5.24
C ARG A 65 -9.16 10.74 4.56
N CYS A 66 -10.06 9.79 4.77
CA CYS A 66 -9.99 8.44 4.22
C CYS A 66 -10.89 8.33 2.97
N LEU A 67 -10.39 7.73 1.89
CA LEU A 67 -11.18 7.39 0.71
C LEU A 67 -10.97 5.91 0.37
N VAL A 68 -12.02 5.11 0.44
CA VAL A 68 -11.95 3.64 0.31
C VAL A 68 -12.95 3.16 -0.72
N LEU A 69 -12.49 2.60 -1.84
CA LEU A 69 -13.34 2.06 -2.89
C LEU A 69 -13.08 0.55 -3.07
N GLY A 70 -14.10 -0.29 -2.94
CA GLY A 70 -14.04 -1.71 -3.28
C GLY A 70 -14.48 -2.66 -2.16
N ALA A 71 -13.80 -3.79 -1.95
CA ALA A 71 -14.37 -4.90 -1.19
C ALA A 71 -13.43 -5.56 -0.16
N ARG A 72 -13.93 -5.77 1.07
CA ARG A 72 -13.20 -6.33 2.23
C ARG A 72 -11.96 -5.51 2.59
N CYS A 73 -12.02 -4.20 2.46
CA CYS A 73 -10.91 -3.29 2.76
C CYS A 73 -10.94 -2.86 4.23
N SER A 74 -9.78 -2.65 4.85
CA SER A 74 -9.66 -2.18 6.22
C SER A 74 -8.60 -1.10 6.29
N VAL A 75 -8.98 0.08 6.77
CA VAL A 75 -8.15 1.29 6.73
C VAL A 75 -8.18 1.95 8.11
N PHE A 76 -7.01 2.21 8.67
CA PHE A 76 -6.82 2.90 9.93
C PHE A 76 -5.78 3.99 9.70
N GLY A 77 -6.15 5.27 9.61
CA GLY A 77 -5.17 6.26 9.21
C GLY A 77 -5.66 7.68 8.96
N VAL A 78 -4.70 8.52 8.61
CA VAL A 78 -4.89 9.94 8.32
C VAL A 78 -4.40 10.21 6.89
N TRP A 79 -5.24 10.78 6.02
CA TRP A 79 -5.01 10.91 4.57
C TRP A 79 -4.71 9.55 3.90
N CYS A 80 -5.70 8.66 3.81
CA CYS A 80 -5.52 7.33 3.20
C CYS A 80 -6.49 7.10 2.04
N LEU A 81 -5.97 6.96 0.82
CA LEU A 81 -6.71 6.56 -0.37
C LEU A 81 -6.44 5.08 -0.69
N VAL A 82 -7.49 4.28 -0.83
CA VAL A 82 -7.42 2.82 -1.00
C VAL A 82 -8.45 2.35 -2.02
N LEU A 83 -8.01 1.88 -3.19
CA LEU A 83 -8.86 1.29 -4.22
C LEU A 83 -8.57 -0.21 -4.36
N GLY A 84 -9.61 -1.04 -4.41
CA GLY A 84 -9.51 -2.46 -4.77
C GLY A 84 -10.07 -3.43 -3.71
N ALA A 85 -9.44 -4.60 -3.53
CA ALA A 85 -10.06 -5.70 -2.79
C ALA A 85 -9.13 -6.42 -1.80
N ARG A 86 -9.64 -6.71 -0.60
CA ARG A 86 -8.90 -7.34 0.52
C ARG A 86 -7.63 -6.57 0.90
N CYS A 87 -7.72 -5.23 0.91
CA CYS A 87 -6.63 -4.35 1.29
C CYS A 87 -6.68 -4.01 2.79
N SER A 88 -5.52 -3.87 3.44
CA SER A 88 -5.39 -3.61 4.88
C SER A 88 -4.30 -2.57 5.13
N VAL A 89 -4.62 -1.42 5.74
CA VAL A 89 -3.84 -0.18 5.58
C VAL A 89 -3.77 0.63 6.89
N PHE A 90 -2.59 0.80 7.52
CA PHE A 90 -2.46 1.33 8.89
C PHE A 90 -1.42 2.46 9.08
N GLY A 91 -1.84 3.68 9.46
CA GLY A 91 -1.04 4.90 9.74
C GLY A 91 -1.30 6.06 8.75
N ALA A 92 -0.37 7.01 8.57
CA ALA A 92 -0.63 8.26 7.83
C ALA A 92 -0.07 8.38 6.39
N ARG A 93 -0.77 9.18 5.55
CA ARG A 93 -0.51 9.57 4.15
C ARG A 93 -0.25 8.39 3.22
N ARG A 94 -1.29 7.86 2.56
CA ARG A 94 -1.17 6.71 1.64
C ARG A 94 -2.07 6.77 0.43
N LEU A 95 -1.61 6.02 -0.58
CA LEU A 95 -2.28 5.75 -1.83
C LEU A 95 -2.06 4.28 -2.20
N VAL A 96 -3.11 3.45 -2.13
CA VAL A 96 -3.06 2.00 -2.35
C VAL A 96 -4.07 1.62 -3.43
N PHE A 97 -3.64 0.91 -4.46
CA PHE A 97 -4.45 0.44 -5.58
C PHE A 97 -4.15 -1.06 -5.78
N GLY A 98 -5.08 -1.97 -5.46
CA GLY A 98 -4.74 -3.38 -5.64
C GLY A 98 -5.64 -4.45 -5.05
N VAL A 99 -5.13 -5.68 -5.08
CA VAL A 99 -5.83 -6.88 -4.64
C VAL A 99 -4.92 -7.67 -3.69
N TRP A 100 -5.38 -7.93 -2.46
CA TRP A 100 -4.56 -8.41 -1.33
C TRP A 100 -3.32 -7.52 -1.08
N CYS A 101 -3.52 -6.31 -0.58
CA CYS A 101 -2.42 -5.41 -0.22
C CYS A 101 -2.42 -5.12 1.28
N LEU A 102 -1.33 -5.38 2.00
CA LEU A 102 -1.16 -5.03 3.41
C LEU A 102 -0.04 -3.98 3.57
N VAL A 103 -0.41 -2.79 4.04
CA VAL A 103 0.45 -1.59 4.01
C VAL A 103 0.47 -0.89 5.37
N LEU A 104 1.59 -1.03 6.08
CA LEU A 104 1.85 -0.34 7.36
C LEU A 104 2.88 0.78 7.13
N GLY A 105 2.78 1.89 7.87
CA GLY A 105 3.82 2.93 7.89
C GLY A 105 3.66 4.05 6.84
N VAL A 106 4.41 5.13 7.04
CA VAL A 106 4.01 6.51 6.69
C VAL A 106 4.53 6.98 5.32
N TRP A 107 3.70 7.66 4.51
CA TRP A 107 3.98 8.02 3.10
C TRP A 107 4.25 6.78 2.23
N CYS A 108 3.21 5.99 1.93
CA CYS A 108 3.32 4.82 1.05
C CYS A 108 2.37 4.89 -0.15
N LEU A 109 2.95 4.70 -1.34
CA LEU A 109 2.28 4.56 -2.62
C LEU A 109 2.44 3.11 -3.10
N VAL A 110 1.34 2.41 -3.34
CA VAL A 110 1.33 0.98 -3.68
C VAL A 110 0.33 0.72 -4.80
N PHE A 111 0.76 0.11 -5.90
CA PHE A 111 -0.10 -0.40 -6.96
C PHE A 111 0.23 -1.88 -7.21
N GLY A 112 -0.71 -2.81 -7.09
CA GLY A 112 -0.36 -4.21 -7.31
C GLY A 112 -1.33 -5.30 -6.89
N VAL A 113 -0.85 -6.53 -6.97
CA VAL A 113 -1.54 -7.74 -6.50
C VAL A 113 -0.60 -8.53 -5.60
N TRP A 114 -1.06 -8.87 -4.40
CA TRP A 114 -0.26 -9.49 -3.33
C TRP A 114 0.95 -8.63 -2.97
N CYS A 115 0.71 -7.53 -2.25
CA CYS A 115 1.75 -6.58 -1.85
C CYS A 115 1.81 -6.41 -0.32
N LEU A 116 2.99 -6.63 0.27
CA LEU A 116 3.28 -6.42 1.69
C LEU A 116 4.30 -5.29 1.85
N VAL A 117 3.92 -4.19 2.50
CA VAL A 117 4.72 -2.95 2.55
C VAL A 117 4.72 -2.39 3.98
N LEU A 118 5.80 -2.65 4.75
CA LEU A 118 5.88 -2.39 6.20
C LEU A 118 6.85 -1.26 6.61
N GLY A 119 6.54 0.03 6.41
CA GLY A 119 7.42 1.15 6.86
C GLY A 119 7.26 2.48 6.12
N ALA A 120 8.30 3.31 6.04
CA ALA A 120 8.17 4.74 5.70
C ALA A 120 8.77 5.19 4.35
N ARG A 121 8.11 6.16 3.70
CA ARG A 121 8.44 6.80 2.40
C ARG A 121 8.71 5.77 1.30
N ARG A 122 7.67 5.30 0.60
CA ARG A 122 7.82 4.19 -0.38
C ARG A 122 6.94 4.27 -1.60
N LEU A 123 7.43 3.61 -2.65
CA LEU A 123 6.74 3.33 -3.90
C LEU A 123 6.87 1.82 -4.19
N ALA A 124 5.77 1.11 -4.36
CA ALA A 124 5.75 -0.32 -4.68
C ALA A 124 4.74 -0.60 -5.80
N LEU A 125 5.22 -0.96 -6.99
CA LEU A 125 4.42 -1.20 -8.19
C LEU A 125 4.67 -2.64 -8.69
N GLY A 126 3.62 -3.45 -8.84
CA GLY A 126 3.70 -4.77 -9.49
C GLY A 126 3.01 -5.91 -8.73
N VAL A 127 3.43 -7.15 -8.99
CA VAL A 127 2.78 -8.38 -8.49
C VAL A 127 3.73 -9.13 -7.57
N TRP A 128 3.24 -9.62 -6.42
CA TRP A 128 4.04 -10.34 -5.42
C TRP A 128 5.22 -9.50 -4.91
N CYS A 129 4.93 -8.35 -4.30
CA CYS A 129 5.95 -7.41 -3.80
C CYS A 129 5.98 -7.35 -2.27
N LEU A 130 7.07 -7.83 -1.67
CA LEU A 130 7.33 -7.78 -0.23
C LEU A 130 8.47 -6.79 0.06
N VAL A 131 8.19 -5.73 0.82
CA VAL A 131 9.11 -4.61 1.05
C VAL A 131 9.16 -4.22 2.54
N SER A 132 10.36 -4.06 3.09
CA SER A 132 10.59 -3.69 4.51
C SER A 132 11.88 -2.89 4.78
N GLY A 133 11.76 -1.56 4.73
CA GLY A 133 12.56 -0.60 5.50
C GLY A 133 12.16 0.86 5.24
N ALA A 134 13.06 1.72 4.77
CA ALA A 134 12.77 3.16 4.65
C ALA A 134 13.33 3.80 3.35
N ARG A 135 12.53 4.66 2.68
CA ARG A 135 12.91 5.34 1.43
C ARG A 135 13.18 4.35 0.28
N CYS A 136 12.24 3.43 0.03
CA CYS A 136 12.40 2.33 -0.93
C CYS A 136 11.40 2.40 -2.09
N SER A 137 11.90 2.19 -3.30
CA SER A 137 11.14 2.26 -4.56
C SER A 137 11.33 0.98 -5.38
N VAL A 138 10.23 0.28 -5.67
CA VAL A 138 10.23 -1.11 -6.12
C VAL A 138 9.19 -1.26 -7.25
N LEU A 139 9.60 -1.55 -8.50
CA LEU A 139 8.72 -1.52 -9.68
C LEU A 139 8.95 -2.74 -10.58
N GLY A 140 8.03 -3.73 -10.56
CA GLY A 140 8.16 -5.03 -11.22
C GLY A 140 7.66 -6.21 -10.36
N ALA A 141 7.92 -7.47 -10.76
CA ALA A 141 7.22 -8.65 -10.23
C ALA A 141 8.09 -9.65 -9.43
N ARG A 142 7.49 -10.33 -8.44
CA ARG A 142 8.06 -11.33 -7.52
C ARG A 142 9.33 -10.82 -6.81
N ARG A 143 9.15 -10.14 -5.67
CA ARG A 143 10.15 -9.29 -5.04
C ARG A 143 10.20 -9.40 -3.53
N LEU A 144 11.40 -9.34 -2.99
CA LEU A 144 11.70 -9.30 -1.56
C LEU A 144 12.77 -8.23 -1.31
N VAL A 145 12.41 -7.13 -0.66
CA VAL A 145 13.30 -5.96 -0.48
C VAL A 145 13.29 -5.51 0.97
N PHE A 146 14.25 -6.00 1.76
CA PHE A 146 14.49 -5.52 3.13
C PHE A 146 15.63 -4.49 3.10
N GLY A 147 15.40 -3.26 3.57
CA GLY A 147 16.46 -2.26 3.55
C GLY A 147 16.06 -0.81 3.55
N ALA A 148 17.07 0.06 3.59
CA ALA A 148 16.93 1.51 3.55
C ALA A 148 17.59 2.12 2.30
N ARG A 149 16.92 3.08 1.65
CA ARG A 149 17.36 3.71 0.40
C ARG A 149 17.59 2.69 -0.74
N CYS A 150 16.63 1.80 -0.97
CA CYS A 150 16.72 0.77 -2.03
C CYS A 150 15.87 1.14 -3.26
N LEU A 151 16.47 1.09 -4.46
CA LEU A 151 15.80 1.19 -5.76
C LEU A 151 15.86 -0.17 -6.46
N VAL A 152 14.71 -0.76 -6.81
CA VAL A 152 14.64 -2.13 -7.37
C VAL A 152 13.70 -2.20 -8.58
N LEU A 153 14.26 -2.50 -9.74
CA LEU A 153 13.61 -2.52 -11.06
C LEU A 153 13.87 -3.87 -11.78
N GLY A 154 12.86 -4.41 -12.47
CA GLY A 154 12.87 -5.76 -13.09
C GLY A 154 12.12 -6.85 -12.29
N ALA A 155 12.55 -8.12 -12.31
CA ALA A 155 11.72 -9.24 -11.78
C ALA A 155 12.52 -10.36 -11.09
N TRP A 156 11.91 -11.08 -10.14
CA TRP A 156 12.61 -12.07 -9.29
C TRP A 156 13.84 -11.45 -8.59
N CYS A 157 13.63 -10.39 -7.82
CA CYS A 157 14.72 -9.70 -7.10
C CYS A 157 14.56 -9.82 -5.58
N SER A 158 15.60 -10.34 -4.94
CA SER A 158 15.78 -10.41 -3.49
C SER A 158 16.94 -9.49 -3.10
N VAL A 159 16.66 -8.51 -2.24
CA VAL A 159 17.61 -7.51 -1.76
C VAL A 159 17.48 -7.41 -0.26
N LEU A 160 18.56 -7.70 0.49
CA LEU A 160 18.69 -7.28 1.89
C LEU A 160 19.91 -6.36 2.02
N GLY A 161 19.69 -5.12 2.45
CA GLY A 161 20.78 -4.14 2.42
C GLY A 161 20.43 -2.68 2.73
N ALA A 162 21.37 -1.79 2.44
CA ALA A 162 21.17 -0.35 2.49
C ALA A 162 21.91 0.35 1.34
N TRP A 163 21.30 1.39 0.75
CA TRP A 163 21.82 2.07 -0.45
C TRP A 163 22.05 1.08 -1.61
N CYS A 164 21.01 0.32 -1.97
CA CYS A 164 21.06 -0.67 -3.05
C CYS A 164 20.34 -0.16 -4.29
N LEU A 165 20.99 -0.18 -5.45
CA LEU A 165 20.40 0.12 -6.75
C LEU A 165 20.43 -1.13 -7.64
N VAL A 166 19.26 -1.58 -8.05
CA VAL A 166 19.05 -2.84 -8.77
C VAL A 166 18.22 -2.62 -10.02
N LEU A 167 18.78 -2.99 -11.16
CA LEU A 167 18.15 -3.00 -12.49
C LEU A 167 18.40 -4.37 -13.12
N GLY A 168 17.48 -5.32 -12.98
CA GLY A 168 17.74 -6.69 -13.40
C GLY A 168 16.62 -7.71 -13.23
N ALA A 169 16.83 -8.90 -13.79
CA ALA A 169 15.97 -10.07 -13.57
C ALA A 169 16.76 -11.25 -12.98
N ARG A 170 16.19 -11.97 -12.01
CA ARG A 170 16.86 -13.03 -11.22
C ARG A 170 18.09 -12.50 -10.48
N CYS A 171 17.83 -11.87 -9.35
CA CYS A 171 18.76 -10.97 -8.66
C CYS A 171 18.83 -11.27 -7.16
N LEU A 172 20.04 -11.53 -6.64
CA LEU A 172 20.29 -11.58 -5.19
C LEU A 172 21.34 -10.52 -4.81
N VAL A 173 20.98 -9.56 -3.95
CA VAL A 173 21.90 -8.60 -3.32
C VAL A 173 21.84 -8.74 -1.81
N LEU A 174 23.00 -8.93 -1.18
CA LEU A 174 23.18 -8.96 0.27
C LEU A 174 24.33 -8.03 0.64
N GLY A 175 24.02 -6.79 1.03
CA GLY A 175 25.08 -5.78 1.17
C GLY A 175 24.66 -4.34 1.43
N ALA A 176 25.66 -3.51 1.70
CA ALA A 176 25.55 -2.06 1.68
C ALA A 176 26.16 -1.51 0.38
N TRP A 177 25.75 -0.32 -0.07
CA TRP A 177 26.38 0.40 -1.21
C TRP A 177 26.60 -0.50 -2.44
N CYS A 178 25.51 -1.10 -2.91
CA CYS A 178 25.52 -2.05 -4.03
C CYS A 178 24.82 -1.45 -5.26
N SER A 179 25.50 -1.38 -6.40
CA SER A 179 24.89 -1.05 -7.70
C SER A 179 25.01 -2.24 -8.65
N VAL A 180 23.87 -2.71 -9.18
CA VAL A 180 23.86 -3.91 -10.04
C VAL A 180 22.93 -3.72 -11.24
N LEU A 181 23.50 -3.92 -12.42
CA LEU A 181 22.86 -3.75 -13.73
C LEU A 181 23.06 -5.00 -14.59
N GLY A 182 21.97 -5.76 -14.81
CA GLY A 182 21.96 -6.97 -15.62
C GLY A 182 20.98 -8.05 -15.14
N ALA A 183 20.78 -9.09 -15.94
CA ALA A 183 20.05 -10.29 -15.54
C ALA A 183 21.01 -11.38 -15.03
N TRP A 184 20.52 -12.22 -14.12
CA TRP A 184 21.26 -13.31 -13.43
C TRP A 184 22.50 -12.81 -12.69
N TYR A 185 22.33 -12.42 -11.43
CA TYR A 185 23.47 -12.09 -10.58
C TYR A 185 23.27 -12.50 -9.12
N LEU A 186 24.41 -12.62 -8.42
CA LEU A 186 24.52 -12.94 -7.02
C LEU A 186 25.65 -12.07 -6.43
N VAL A 187 25.33 -11.24 -5.43
CA VAL A 187 26.23 -10.22 -4.87
C VAL A 187 26.20 -10.25 -3.34
N PHE A 188 27.37 -10.40 -2.73
CA PHE A 188 27.63 -10.23 -1.30
C PHE A 188 28.66 -9.10 -1.10
N GLY A 189 28.49 -8.24 -0.09
CA GLY A 189 29.54 -7.31 0.36
C GLY A 189 29.07 -5.92 0.79
N ALA A 190 29.93 -5.18 1.51
CA ALA A 190 29.63 -3.82 2.00
C ALA A 190 29.89 -2.69 0.97
N HIS A 191 30.48 -3.04 -0.18
CA HIS A 191 30.66 -2.18 -1.35
C HIS A 191 30.73 -3.09 -2.58
N SER A 192 29.85 -2.92 -3.57
CA SER A 192 29.94 -3.68 -4.81
C SER A 192 29.23 -3.00 -5.98
N ALA A 193 29.99 -2.52 -6.97
CA ALA A 193 29.48 -1.97 -8.21
C ALA A 193 29.73 -2.96 -9.35
N LYS A 194 28.65 -3.51 -9.94
CA LYS A 194 28.72 -4.44 -11.08
C LYS A 194 27.82 -3.96 -12.21
N HIS A 195 28.46 -3.33 -13.21
CA HIS A 195 27.83 -2.96 -14.48
C HIS A 195 28.15 -4.02 -15.54
N ASN A 196 27.13 -4.49 -16.26
CA ASN A 196 27.30 -5.34 -17.43
C ASN A 196 26.87 -4.59 -18.72
N PRO A 197 27.75 -3.76 -19.32
CA PRO A 197 27.58 -3.38 -20.71
C PRO A 197 27.93 -4.59 -21.60
N ARG A 198 26.99 -5.05 -22.43
CA ARG A 198 27.27 -6.05 -23.47
C ARG A 198 28.09 -5.43 -24.61
N ILE A 199 29.37 -5.20 -24.36
CA ILE A 199 30.40 -4.97 -25.37
C ILE A 199 31.49 -6.02 -25.12
N LEU A 200 31.91 -6.70 -26.18
CA LEU A 200 32.97 -7.69 -26.12
C LEU A 200 34.29 -7.04 -25.67
N LYS A 201 34.78 -7.42 -24.49
CA LYS A 201 36.21 -7.40 -24.19
C LYS A 201 36.56 -8.47 -23.16
N THR A 202 37.44 -9.37 -23.58
CA THR A 202 38.18 -10.27 -22.70
C THR A 202 39.02 -9.46 -21.72
N ARG A 203 39.04 -9.88 -20.46
CA ARG A 203 40.24 -9.88 -19.63
C ARG A 203 40.07 -10.84 -18.46
N GLU A 204 41.01 -11.77 -18.35
CA GLU A 204 41.35 -12.40 -17.08
C GLU A 204 41.93 -11.35 -16.13
N GLN A 205 41.84 -11.61 -14.82
CA GLN A 205 42.68 -11.15 -13.70
C GLN A 205 41.83 -11.16 -12.41
N ALA A 206 42.35 -11.58 -11.25
CA ALA A 206 43.54 -12.41 -10.98
C ALA A 206 43.34 -13.06 -9.60
#